data_AF-A0A7X9F8F2-F1
#
_entry.id   AF-A0A7X9F8F2-F1
#
_cell.length_a   1.000
_cell.length_b   1.000
_cell.length_c   1.000
_cell.angle_alpha   90.00
_cell.angle_beta   90.00
_cell.angle_gamma   90.00
#
_symmetry.space_group_name_H-M   'P 1'
#
loop_
_entity.id
_entity.type
_entity.pdbx_description
1 polymer ?
#
loop_
_entity_poly.entity_id
_entity_poly.type
_entity_poly.pdbx_seq_one_letter_code
_entity_poly.pdbx_strand_id
1 'polypeptide(L)'
;MTRPIKTGFPIVVLTGVFLLILSGCAKSEDVNACLTGHTYGFFGGLWHGFIAPFDFIGMLFNDEITMYAQNNNGGLYALGFLLGSGGWGFFGSRGARTIRRSRGNTKKEVFIEAEVVE
;
A
#
# COMPACT_ATOMS: atom_id res chain seq x y z
N MET A 1 32.71 -3.43 30.69
CA MET A 1 32.64 -4.16 29.40
C MET A 1 31.33 -3.77 28.69
N THR A 2 31.32 -2.61 28.03
CA THR A 2 30.13 -2.10 27.31
C THR A 2 30.22 -2.50 25.85
N ARG A 3 29.32 -3.39 25.40
CA ARG A 3 29.27 -3.81 23.99
C ARG A 3 28.85 -2.60 23.13
N PRO A 4 29.56 -2.28 22.03
CA PRO A 4 29.17 -1.19 21.16
C PRO A 4 27.84 -1.55 20.49
N ILE A 5 26.81 -0.77 20.79
CA ILE A 5 25.50 -0.89 20.16
C ILE A 5 25.69 -0.54 18.68
N LYS A 6 25.50 -1.52 17.80
CA LYS A 6 25.57 -1.31 16.34
C LYS A 6 24.52 -0.27 15.96
N THR A 7 24.91 0.79 15.27
CA THR A 7 24.08 1.95 14.91
C THR A 7 22.76 1.61 14.19
N GLY A 8 22.65 0.42 13.58
CA GLY A 8 21.39 -0.06 12.99
C GLY A 8 20.35 -0.56 13.99
N PHE A 9 20.75 -1.07 15.16
CA PHE A 9 19.83 -1.56 16.20
C PHE A 9 18.94 -0.46 16.80
N PRO A 10 19.46 0.72 17.20
CA PRO A 10 18.62 1.78 17.74
C PRO A 10 17.67 2.36 16.68
N ILE A 11 18.04 2.40 15.40
CA ILE A 11 17.16 2.87 14.31
C ILE A 11 15.96 1.95 14.14
N VAL A 12 16.16 0.63 14.18
CA VAL A 12 15.07 -0.36 14.10
C VAL A 12 14.14 -0.23 15.29
N VAL A 13 14.69 -0.06 16.50
CA VAL A 13 13.89 0.16 17.72
C VAL A 13 13.10 1.47 17.64
N LEU A 14 13.74 2.57 17.19
CA LEU A 14 13.07 3.88 17.07
C LEU A 14 11.93 3.83 16.05
N THR A 15 12.15 3.17 14.91
CA THR A 15 11.13 2.98 13.88
C THR A 15 9.99 2.10 14.37
N GLY A 16 10.29 1.02 15.10
CA GLY A 16 9.28 0.14 15.70
C GLY A 16 8.44 0.85 16.76
N VAL A 17 9.07 1.64 17.63
CA VAL A 17 8.37 2.46 18.63
C VAL A 17 7.50 3.53 17.97
N PHE A 18 7.98 4.18 16.90
CA PHE A 18 7.20 5.15 16.14
C PHE A 18 5.95 4.52 15.51
N LEU A 19 6.07 3.33 14.91
CA LEU A 19 4.93 2.59 14.37
C LEU A 19 3.92 2.16 15.45
N LEU A 20 4.39 1.81 16.65
CA LEU A 20 3.53 1.46 17.79
C LEU A 20 2.80 2.68 18.37
N ILE A 21 3.38 3.88 18.29
CA ILE A 21 2.70 5.12 18.70
C ILE A 21 1.61 5.48 17.69
N LEU A 22 1.83 5.23 16.39
CA LEU A 22 0.85 5.47 15.33
C LEU A 22 -0.34 4.50 15.34
N SER A 23 -0.26 3.35 16.04
CA SER A 23 -1.40 2.43 16.17
C SER A 23 -2.40 2.84 17.26
N GLY A 24 -2.22 4.01 17.88
CA GLY A 24 -3.07 4.54 18.94
C GLY A 24 -4.51 4.83 18.49
N CYS A 25 -5.43 4.01 19.00
CA CYS A 25 -6.88 4.24 19.11
C CYS A 25 -7.69 4.35 17.79
N ALA A 26 -7.82 3.23 17.07
CA ALA A 26 -8.94 3.03 16.15
C ALA A 26 -10.21 2.66 16.95
N LYS A 27 -10.83 3.64 17.62
CA LYS A 27 -12.11 3.43 18.32
C LYS A 27 -13.25 3.56 17.29
N SER A 28 -14.04 2.50 17.14
CA SER A 28 -15.26 2.54 16.33
C SER A 28 -16.38 3.19 17.13
N GLU A 29 -17.01 4.22 16.57
CA GLU A 29 -18.24 4.79 17.12
C GLU A 29 -19.44 3.89 16.77
N ASP A 30 -20.30 3.63 17.74
CA ASP A 30 -21.51 2.84 17.52
C ASP A 30 -22.61 3.73 16.93
N VAL A 31 -22.80 3.61 15.62
CA VAL A 31 -23.82 4.34 14.87
C VAL A 31 -25.03 3.49 14.53
N ASN A 32 -25.13 2.25 15.04
CA ASN A 32 -26.17 1.26 14.67
C ASN A 32 -27.60 1.81 14.77
N ALA A 33 -27.89 2.63 15.78
CA ALA A 33 -29.20 3.23 15.99
C ALA A 33 -29.60 4.28 14.92
N CYS A 34 -28.64 4.83 14.18
CA CYS A 34 -28.86 5.85 13.16
C CYS A 34 -28.98 5.26 11.74
N LEU A 35 -28.61 4.00 11.54
CA LEU A 35 -28.65 3.37 10.22
C LEU A 35 -30.07 2.87 9.93
N THR A 36 -30.64 3.39 8.85
CA THR A 36 -31.94 2.95 8.33
C THR A 36 -31.79 2.55 6.86
N GLY A 37 -32.74 1.74 6.38
CA GLY A 37 -32.80 1.37 4.96
C GLY A 37 -31.90 0.20 4.55
N HIS A 38 -31.51 0.20 3.28
CA HIS A 38 -30.81 -0.92 2.63
C HIS A 38 -29.35 -1.04 3.07
N THR A 39 -28.94 -2.24 3.44
CA THR A 39 -27.55 -2.56 3.80
C THR A 39 -26.76 -3.04 2.58
N TYR A 40 -25.67 -2.35 2.25
CA TYR A 40 -24.81 -2.72 1.13
C TYR A 40 -23.82 -3.84 1.49
N GLY A 41 -23.73 -4.83 0.61
CA GLY A 41 -22.76 -5.93 0.70
C GLY A 41 -21.63 -5.82 -0.33
N PHE A 42 -20.98 -6.94 -0.64
CA PHE A 42 -19.83 -7.00 -1.55
C PHE A 42 -20.07 -6.28 -2.90
N PHE A 43 -21.16 -6.58 -3.60
CA PHE A 43 -21.44 -5.99 -4.92
C PHE A 43 -21.72 -4.48 -4.85
N GLY A 44 -22.36 -4.01 -3.77
CA GLY A 44 -22.52 -2.58 -3.51
C GLY A 44 -21.17 -1.92 -3.27
N GLY A 45 -20.27 -2.58 -2.55
CA GLY A 45 -18.89 -2.15 -2.38
C GLY A 45 -18.17 -2.03 -3.71
N LEU A 46 -18.24 -3.07 -4.54
CA LEU A 46 -17.60 -3.08 -5.86
C LEU A 46 -18.07 -1.92 -6.75
N TRP A 47 -19.38 -1.65 -6.75
CA TRP A 47 -19.96 -0.53 -7.48
C TRP A 47 -19.49 0.82 -6.92
N HIS A 48 -19.62 1.05 -5.61
CA HIS A 48 -19.19 2.31 -4.97
C HIS A 48 -17.68 2.55 -5.16
N GLY A 49 -16.86 1.49 -5.10
CA GLY A 49 -15.43 1.58 -5.37
C GLY A 49 -15.14 2.00 -6.81
N PHE A 50 -15.89 1.52 -7.79
CA PHE A 50 -15.72 1.88 -9.20
C PHE A 50 -16.05 3.36 -9.48
N ILE A 51 -17.10 3.89 -8.85
CA ILE A 51 -17.54 5.30 -9.00
C ILE A 51 -16.88 6.26 -8.00
N ALA A 52 -16.06 5.76 -7.07
CA ALA A 52 -15.46 6.54 -5.99
C ALA A 52 -14.80 7.87 -6.41
N PRO A 53 -14.10 7.99 -7.56
CA PRO A 53 -13.55 9.28 -7.99
C PRO A 53 -14.62 10.33 -8.29
N PHE A 54 -15.76 9.91 -8.86
CA PHE A 54 -16.88 10.80 -9.14
C PHE A 54 -17.61 11.18 -7.86
N ASP A 55 -17.83 10.21 -6.97
CA ASP A 55 -18.45 10.46 -5.65
C ASP A 55 -17.61 11.41 -4.80
N PHE A 56 -16.28 11.28 -4.85
CA PHE A 56 -15.37 12.21 -4.19
C PHE A 56 -15.52 13.63 -4.73
N ILE A 57 -15.60 13.83 -6.05
CA ILE A 57 -15.85 15.16 -6.64
C ILE A 57 -17.20 15.69 -6.18
N GLY A 58 -18.25 14.86 -6.16
CA GLY A 58 -19.59 15.25 -5.69
C GLY A 58 -19.60 15.68 -4.21
N MET A 59 -18.92 14.91 -3.36
CA MET A 59 -18.79 15.17 -1.93
C MET A 59 -18.13 16.52 -1.61
N LEU A 60 -17.29 17.07 -2.51
CA LEU A 60 -16.71 18.41 -2.32
C LEU A 60 -17.73 19.55 -2.42
N PHE A 61 -18.90 19.28 -3.02
CA PHE A 61 -19.93 20.29 -3.24
C PHE A 61 -21.23 19.99 -2.50
N ASN A 62 -21.46 18.74 -2.09
CA ASN A 62 -22.67 18.34 -1.37
C ASN A 62 -22.34 17.32 -0.26
N ASP A 63 -22.61 17.72 0.98
CA ASP A 63 -22.38 16.91 2.19
C ASP A 63 -23.30 15.68 2.29
N GLU A 64 -24.37 15.62 1.48
CA GLU A 64 -25.26 14.45 1.39
C GLU A 64 -24.64 13.29 0.59
N ILE A 65 -23.59 13.56 -0.20
CA ILE A 65 -22.94 12.54 -1.03
C ILE A 65 -21.78 11.92 -0.25
N THR A 66 -21.83 10.61 -0.04
CA THR A 66 -20.78 9.86 0.65
C THR A 66 -20.16 8.81 -0.26
N MET A 67 -18.83 8.81 -0.37
CA MET A 67 -18.12 7.78 -1.14
C MET A 67 -18.32 6.35 -0.60
N TYR A 68 -18.50 6.21 0.72
CA TYR A 68 -18.55 4.93 1.41
C TYR A 68 -19.89 4.82 2.11
N ALA A 69 -20.62 3.73 1.86
CA ALA A 69 -21.95 3.55 2.42
C ALA A 69 -21.88 3.42 3.95
N GLN A 70 -22.60 4.25 4.70
CA GLN A 70 -22.71 4.11 6.15
C GLN A 70 -23.36 2.77 6.51
N ASN A 71 -24.47 2.40 5.83
CA ASN A 71 -25.17 1.13 6.06
C ASN A 71 -24.58 0.00 5.20
N ASN A 72 -23.57 -0.68 5.74
CA ASN A 72 -22.87 -1.77 5.07
C ASN A 72 -22.65 -2.98 6.00
N ASN A 73 -22.36 -4.14 5.42
CA ASN A 73 -22.09 -5.39 6.16
C ASN A 73 -20.63 -5.56 6.63
N GLY A 74 -19.86 -4.47 6.70
CA GLY A 74 -18.48 -4.42 7.15
C GLY A 74 -17.49 -4.93 6.10
N GLY A 75 -16.77 -5.99 6.45
CA GLY A 75 -15.59 -6.45 5.72
C GLY A 75 -15.84 -6.86 4.27
N LEU A 76 -17.00 -7.45 3.95
CA LEU A 76 -17.33 -7.85 2.58
C LEU A 76 -17.58 -6.65 1.67
N TYR A 77 -18.32 -5.65 2.15
CA TYR A 77 -18.46 -4.38 1.46
C TYR A 77 -17.11 -3.68 1.28
N ALA A 78 -16.28 -3.63 2.33
CA ALA A 78 -14.93 -3.04 2.27
C ALA A 78 -14.03 -3.73 1.23
N LEU A 79 -14.07 -5.06 1.15
CA LEU A 79 -13.35 -5.82 0.13
C LEU A 79 -13.83 -5.48 -1.28
N GLY A 80 -15.15 -5.42 -1.48
CA GLY A 80 -15.73 -5.00 -2.76
C GLY A 80 -15.25 -3.61 -3.16
N PHE A 81 -15.34 -2.64 -2.22
CA PHE A 81 -14.89 -1.27 -2.43
C PHE A 81 -13.43 -1.20 -2.85
N LEU A 82 -12.55 -1.90 -2.13
CA LEU A 82 -11.12 -1.94 -2.44
C LEU A 82 -10.82 -2.49 -3.84
N LEU A 83 -11.52 -3.56 -4.25
CA LEU A 83 -11.38 -4.13 -5.59
C LEU A 83 -11.93 -3.18 -6.67
N GLY A 84 -13.06 -2.53 -6.41
CA GLY A 84 -13.68 -1.57 -7.33
C GLY A 84 -12.79 -0.34 -7.54
N SER A 85 -12.23 0.21 -6.47
CA SER A 85 -11.35 1.38 -6.53
C SER A 85 -9.96 1.05 -7.10
N GLY A 86 -9.50 -0.19 -6.92
CA GLY A 86 -8.18 -0.66 -7.37
C GLY A 86 -7.95 -0.58 -8.89
N GLY A 87 -9.03 -0.56 -9.69
CA GLY A 87 -8.97 -0.39 -11.15
C GLY A 87 -8.44 0.97 -11.60
N TRP A 88 -8.53 2.01 -10.77
CA TRP A 88 -8.14 3.38 -11.13
C TRP A 88 -6.64 3.67 -10.94
N GLY A 89 -5.89 2.84 -10.20
CA GLY A 89 -4.48 3.15 -9.93
C GLY A 89 -3.64 2.03 -9.31
N PHE A 90 -4.25 1.04 -8.65
CA PHE A 90 -3.50 -0.04 -8.01
C PHE A 90 -3.10 -1.15 -9.00
N PHE A 91 -3.97 -1.46 -9.97
CA PHE A 91 -3.66 -2.37 -11.08
C PHE A 91 -3.13 -1.68 -12.34
N GLY A 92 -3.17 -0.34 -12.38
CA GLY A 92 -2.64 0.47 -13.49
C GLY A 92 -1.11 0.60 -13.51
N SER A 93 -0.41 0.06 -12.50
CA SER A 93 1.05 0.06 -12.46
C SER A 93 1.61 -0.88 -13.54
N ARG A 94 1.83 -0.33 -14.74
CA ARG A 94 2.78 -0.81 -15.73
C ARG A 94 4.19 -0.76 -15.11
N GLY A 95 4.51 -1.72 -14.25
CA GLY A 95 5.60 -1.54 -13.30
C GLY A 95 6.59 -2.69 -13.13
N ALA A 96 6.34 -3.90 -13.64
CA ALA A 96 7.37 -4.93 -13.68
C ALA A 96 8.27 -4.71 -14.91
N ARG A 97 9.11 -3.67 -14.89
CA ARG A 97 10.24 -3.59 -15.82
C ARG A 97 11.15 -4.77 -15.51
N THR A 98 11.03 -5.86 -16.26
CA THR A 98 12.04 -6.92 -16.28
C THR A 98 13.37 -6.27 -16.61
N ILE A 99 14.24 -6.10 -15.61
CA ILE A 99 15.63 -5.72 -15.83
C ILE A 99 16.26 -6.88 -16.60
N ARG A 100 16.32 -6.78 -17.93
CA ARG A 100 17.15 -7.65 -18.74
C ARG A 100 18.60 -7.35 -18.37
N ARG A 101 19.17 -8.17 -17.48
CA ARG A 101 20.62 -8.16 -17.20
C ARG A 101 21.35 -8.45 -18.51
N SER A 102 21.87 -7.41 -19.14
CA SER A 102 22.83 -7.57 -20.24
C SER A 102 24.09 -8.20 -19.65
N ARG A 103 24.42 -9.39 -20.13
CA ARG A 103 25.55 -10.21 -19.67
C ARG A 103 26.82 -9.64 -20.32
N GLY A 104 27.50 -8.73 -19.62
CA GLY A 104 28.77 -8.16 -20.09
C GLY A 104 29.86 -9.25 -20.15
N ASN A 105 30.35 -9.54 -21.36
CA ASN A 105 31.46 -10.47 -21.57
C ASN A 105 32.78 -9.77 -21.20
N THR A 106 33.30 -10.07 -20.02
CA THR A 106 34.61 -9.56 -19.59
C THR A 106 35.68 -10.47 -20.20
N LYS A 107 36.30 -10.04 -21.30
CA LYS A 107 37.55 -10.63 -21.78
C LYS A 107 38.60 -10.45 -20.69
N LYS A 108 39.04 -11.56 -20.08
CA LYS A 108 40.27 -11.59 -19.28
C LYS A 108 41.43 -11.69 -20.26
N GLU A 109 42.13 -10.58 -20.50
CA GLU A 109 43.44 -10.66 -21.14
C GLU A 109 44.44 -11.08 -20.05
N VAL A 110 44.97 -12.29 -20.22
CA VAL A 110 45.86 -12.96 -19.28
C VAL A 110 47.27 -12.48 -19.58
N PHE A 111 47.75 -11.53 -18.79
CA PHE A 111 49.13 -11.06 -18.80
C PHE A 111 50.00 -12.09 -18.05
N ILE A 112 50.44 -13.14 -18.74
CA ILE A 112 51.49 -14.06 -18.25
C ILE A 112 52.58 -14.09 -19.31
N GLU A 113 53.27 -12.97 -19.49
CA GLU A 113 54.53 -12.92 -20.23
C GLU A 113 55.33 -11.74 -19.71
N ALA A 114 55.66 -11.79 -18.42
CA ALA A 114 56.74 -11.00 -17.87
C ALA A 114 57.97 -11.92 -17.86
N GLU A 115 58.72 -11.88 -18.95
CA GLU A 115 60.06 -12.45 -19.04
C GLU A 115 60.95 -11.78 -17.99
N VAL A 116 61.43 -12.57 -17.04
CA VAL A 116 62.42 -12.14 -16.05
C VAL A 116 63.76 -12.20 -16.75
N VAL A 117 64.24 -11.05 -17.19
CA VAL A 117 65.61 -10.90 -17.69
C VAL A 117 66.54 -10.84 -16.48
N GLU A 118 67.48 -11.79 -16.40
CA GLU A 118 68.60 -11.85 -15.44
C GLU A 118 69.49 -10.59 -15.47
#